data_AF-A0AAV5FJM2-F1
#
_entry.id   AF-A0AAV5FJM2-F1
#
_cell.length_a   1.000
_cell.length_b   1.000
_cell.length_c   1.000
_cell.angle_alpha   90.00
_cell.angle_beta   90.00
_cell.angle_gamma   90.00
#
_symmetry.space_group_name_H-M   'P 1'
#
loop_
_entity.id
_entity.type
_entity.pdbx_description
1 polymer ?
#
loop_
_entity_poly.entity_id
_entity_poly.type
_entity_poly.pdbx_seq_one_letter_code
_entity_poly.pdbx_strand_id
1 'polypeptide(L)'
;MVITVDELAKATNNFDKARELGGGGHGTVYKGPISLSWTNRLRIAKETAHALAYLHSSVSVPIIHRDIKSSNILLDDALTAKVSDFRASRSPQ
;
A
#
# COMPACT_ATOMS: atom_id res chain seq x y z
N MET A 1 3.98 12.48 -1.64
CA MET A 1 2.76 12.11 -0.92
C MET A 1 2.48 13.25 0.07
N VAL A 2 1.43 14.01 -0.16
CA VAL A 2 0.97 15.07 0.76
C VAL A 2 -0.26 14.48 1.44
N ILE A 3 -0.19 14.26 2.76
CA ILE A 3 -1.35 13.86 3.55
C ILE A 3 -1.98 15.14 4.10
N THR A 4 -3.26 15.34 3.84
CA THR A 4 -4.03 16.49 4.34
C THR A 4 -4.46 16.28 5.80
N VAL A 5 -4.78 17.38 6.49
CA VAL A 5 -5.32 17.32 7.86
C VAL A 5 -6.67 16.59 7.89
N ASP A 6 -7.49 16.72 6.84
CA ASP A 6 -8.77 16.01 6.73
C ASP A 6 -8.60 14.50 6.61
N GLU A 7 -7.60 14.04 5.85
CA GLU A 7 -7.24 12.62 5.77
C GLU A 7 -6.74 12.09 7.12
N LEU A 8 -5.94 12.88 7.85
CA LEU A 8 -5.51 12.55 9.20
C LEU A 8 -6.70 12.47 10.16
N ALA A 9 -7.60 13.45 10.15
CA ALA A 9 -8.78 13.47 11.00
C ALA A 9 -9.69 12.26 10.70
N LYS A 10 -9.94 11.95 9.42
CA LYS A 10 -10.71 10.76 9.03
C LYS A 10 -10.02 9.47 9.49
N ALA A 11 -8.68 9.41 9.41
CA ALA A 11 -7.91 8.27 9.87
C ALA A 11 -8.01 8.09 11.41
N THR A 12 -7.94 9.17 12.17
CA THR A 12 -7.92 9.10 13.63
C THR A 12 -9.30 9.13 14.27
N ASN A 13 -10.39 9.06 13.48
CA ASN A 13 -11.76 9.31 13.95
C ASN A 13 -11.87 10.64 14.70
N ASN A 14 -11.41 11.70 14.04
CA ASN A 14 -11.30 13.05 14.58
C ASN A 14 -10.45 13.12 15.86
N PHE A 15 -9.28 12.48 15.83
CA PHE A 15 -8.31 12.43 16.94
C PHE A 15 -8.91 11.85 18.24
N ASP A 16 -9.68 10.77 18.09
CA ASP A 16 -10.29 10.04 19.20
C ASP A 16 -9.22 9.51 20.18
N LYS A 17 -9.36 9.86 21.47
CA LYS A 17 -8.46 9.40 22.53
C LYS A 17 -8.39 7.87 22.65
N ALA A 18 -9.47 7.16 22.32
CA ALA A 18 -9.47 5.69 22.33
C ALA A 18 -8.53 5.08 21.27
N ARG A 19 -8.08 5.89 20.30
CA ARG A 19 -7.09 5.50 19.29
C ARG A 19 -5.68 5.91 19.65
N GLU A 20 -5.41 6.56 20.78
CA GLU A 20 -4.05 6.90 21.17
C GLU A 20 -3.24 5.63 21.45
N LEU A 21 -2.09 5.51 20.79
CA LEU A 21 -1.12 4.44 21.02
C LEU A 21 -0.07 4.84 22.08
N GLY A 22 0.10 6.14 22.29
CA GLY A 22 1.05 6.71 23.25
C GLY A 22 1.46 8.13 22.85
N GLY A 23 2.06 8.87 23.78
CA GLY A 23 2.53 10.23 23.55
C GLY A 23 3.82 10.52 24.33
N GLY A 24 4.67 11.39 23.77
CA GLY A 24 5.92 11.84 24.37
C GLY A 24 6.29 13.26 23.94
N GLY A 25 7.55 13.66 24.10
CA GLY A 25 8.02 15.04 23.81
C GLY A 25 7.86 15.52 22.35
N HIS A 26 7.45 14.64 21.44
CA HIS A 26 7.24 14.94 20.02
C HIS A 26 5.75 14.87 19.61
N GLY A 27 4.82 14.72 20.56
CA GLY A 27 3.38 14.68 20.32
C GLY A 27 2.72 13.31 20.56
N THR A 28 1.44 13.22 20.18
CA THR A 28 0.58 12.05 20.38
C THR A 28 0.50 11.19 19.12
N VAL A 29 0.64 9.88 19.28
CA VAL A 29 0.50 8.90 18.20
C VAL A 29 -0.90 8.30 18.24
N TYR A 30 -1.61 8.37 17.12
CA TYR A 30 -2.95 7.79 16.97
C TYR A 30 -2.93 6.56 16.05
N LYS A 31 -3.72 5.56 16.42
CA LYS A 31 -4.05 4.37 15.63
C LYS A 31 -5.00 4.78 14.50
N GLY A 32 -4.49 4.79 13.28
CA GLY A 32 -5.32 4.97 12.08
C GLY A 32 -6.25 3.78 11.82
N PRO A 33 -7.29 3.93 10.96
CA PRO A 33 -8.34 2.97 10.73
C PRO A 33 -8.06 2.14 9.48
N ILE A 34 -6.84 2.18 8.91
CA ILE A 34 -6.50 1.34 7.76
C ILE A 34 -6.23 -0.09 8.25
N SER A 35 -7.14 -0.61 9.06
CA SER A 35 -7.35 -2.04 9.17
C SER A 35 -8.08 -2.45 7.89
N LEU A 36 -7.32 -2.87 6.90
CA LEU A 36 -7.88 -3.48 5.70
C LEU A 36 -8.73 -4.69 6.13
N SER A 37 -10.01 -4.70 5.72
CA SER A 37 -10.86 -5.88 5.88
C SER A 37 -10.21 -7.08 5.19
N TRP A 38 -10.52 -8.29 5.65
CA TRP A 38 -9.97 -9.51 5.03
C TRP A 38 -10.26 -9.56 3.52
N THR A 39 -11.47 -9.17 3.12
CA THR A 39 -11.86 -9.03 1.71
C THR A 39 -10.95 -8.09 0.92
N ASN A 40 -10.61 -6.92 1.49
CA ASN A 40 -9.72 -5.97 0.83
C ASN A 40 -8.29 -6.52 0.74
N ARG A 41 -7.80 -7.23 1.78
CA ARG A 41 -6.48 -7.88 1.74
C ARG A 41 -6.39 -8.92 0.62
N LEU A 42 -7.41 -9.78 0.49
CA LEU A 42 -7.49 -10.77 -0.58
C LEU A 42 -7.55 -10.11 -1.96
N ARG A 43 -8.32 -9.02 -2.09
CA ARG A 43 -8.40 -8.25 -3.33
C ARG A 43 -7.04 -7.68 -3.72
N ILE A 44 -6.34 -7.02 -2.80
CA ILE A 44 -5.01 -6.44 -3.02
C ILE A 44 -3.99 -7.52 -3.43
N ALA A 45 -4.01 -8.67 -2.75
CA ALA A 45 -3.13 -9.79 -3.08
C ALA A 45 -3.41 -10.32 -4.50
N LYS A 46 -4.69 -10.48 -4.86
CA LYS A 46 -5.10 -10.91 -6.20
C LYS A 46 -4.68 -9.91 -7.29
N GLU A 47 -4.92 -8.62 -7.08
CA GLU A 47 -4.53 -7.56 -8.01
C GLU A 47 -3.01 -7.52 -8.20
N THR A 48 -2.24 -7.67 -7.11
CA THR A 48 -0.77 -7.76 -7.17
C THR A 48 -0.31 -8.99 -7.96
N ALA A 49 -0.93 -10.15 -7.73
CA ALA A 49 -0.62 -11.37 -8.47
C ALA A 49 -0.94 -11.24 -9.97
N HIS A 50 -2.05 -10.61 -10.32
CA HIS A 50 -2.40 -10.31 -11.72
C HIS A 50 -1.40 -9.36 -12.37
N ALA A 51 -0.98 -8.30 -11.68
CA ALA A 51 0.04 -7.39 -12.20
C ALA A 51 1.36 -8.12 -12.48
N LEU A 52 1.78 -9.01 -11.58
CA LEU A 52 2.98 -9.84 -11.78
C LEU A 52 2.81 -10.83 -12.93
N ALA A 53 1.66 -11.49 -13.04
CA ALA A 53 1.39 -12.40 -14.15
C ALA A 53 1.43 -11.67 -15.49
N TYR A 54 0.86 -10.46 -15.55
CA TYR A 54 0.90 -9.61 -16.73
C TYR A 54 2.35 -9.27 -17.12
N LEU A 55 3.16 -8.81 -16.16
CA LEU A 55 4.58 -8.49 -16.38
C LEU A 55 5.40 -9.71 -16.82
N HIS A 56 5.09 -10.90 -16.33
CA HIS A 56 5.84 -12.12 -16.64
C HIS A 56 5.43 -12.79 -17.95
N SER A 57 4.19 -12.63 -18.40
CA SER A 57 3.64 -13.51 -19.44
C SER A 57 2.78 -12.84 -20.50
N SER A 58 2.34 -11.60 -20.28
CA SER A 58 1.40 -10.91 -21.20
C SER A 58 2.02 -9.74 -21.95
N VAL A 59 3.28 -9.42 -21.69
CA VAL A 59 4.05 -8.39 -22.39
C VAL A 59 5.04 -9.04 -23.37
N SER A 60 5.37 -8.33 -24.46
CA SER A 60 6.25 -8.85 -25.53
C SER A 60 7.67 -9.16 -25.04
N VAL A 61 8.19 -8.36 -24.12
CA VAL A 61 9.44 -8.62 -23.40
C VAL A 61 9.07 -8.80 -21.93
N PRO A 62 9.13 -10.01 -21.36
CA PRO A 62 8.81 -10.24 -19.96
C PRO A 62 9.67 -9.36 -19.04
N ILE A 63 9.09 -8.91 -17.93
CA ILE A 63 9.75 -8.07 -16.93
C ILE A 63 9.71 -8.78 -15.58
N ILE A 64 10.88 -9.14 -15.05
CA ILE A 64 11.00 -9.72 -13.71
C ILE A 64 11.23 -8.57 -12.71
N HIS A 65 10.28 -8.33 -11.80
CA HIS A 65 10.34 -7.20 -10.87
C HIS A 65 11.51 -7.28 -9.86
N ARG A 66 11.77 -8.48 -9.32
CA ARG A 66 12.82 -8.85 -8.34
C ARG A 66 12.76 -8.22 -6.94
N ASP A 67 12.04 -7.13 -6.74
CA ASP A 67 11.90 -6.48 -5.42
C ASP A 67 10.43 -6.34 -4.99
N ILE A 68 9.73 -7.48 -4.86
CA ILE A 68 8.32 -7.50 -4.42
C ILE A 68 8.27 -7.55 -2.89
N LYS A 69 7.77 -6.46 -2.31
CA LYS A 69 7.56 -6.25 -0.87
C LYS A 69 6.41 -5.27 -0.66
N SER A 70 5.83 -5.26 0.54
CA SER A 70 4.66 -4.43 0.85
C SER A 70 4.87 -2.93 0.61
N SER A 71 6.08 -2.41 0.85
CA SER A 71 6.39 -0.99 0.58
C SER A 71 6.41 -0.64 -0.91
N ASN A 72 6.48 -1.64 -1.79
CA ASN A 72 6.45 -1.47 -3.25
C ASN A 72 5.06 -1.75 -3.84
N ILE A 73 4.07 -2.11 -3.01
CA ILE A 73 2.67 -2.25 -3.39
C ILE A 73 1.92 -1.02 -2.89
N LEU A 74 1.69 -0.06 -3.79
CA LEU A 74 0.96 1.16 -3.48
C LEU A 74 -0.54 0.92 -3.58
N LEU A 75 -1.31 1.62 -2.75
CA LEU A 75 -2.77 1.63 -2.80
C LEU A 75 -3.24 3.03 -3.18
N ASP A 76 -4.21 3.14 -4.09
CA ASP A 76 -4.92 4.40 -4.33
C ASP A 76 -6.14 4.56 -3.40
N ASP A 77 -6.87 5.66 -3.58
CA ASP A 77 -8.02 6.02 -2.73
C ASP A 77 -9.15 4.97 -2.76
N ALA A 78 -9.21 4.15 -3.81
CA ALA A 78 -10.15 3.04 -3.96
C ALA A 78 -9.58 1.70 -3.44
N LEU A 79 -8.42 1.72 -2.77
CA LEU A 79 -7.65 0.55 -2.34
C LEU A 79 -7.25 -0.38 -3.49
N THR A 80 -7.09 0.16 -4.70
CA THR A 80 -6.58 -0.61 -5.84
C THR A 80 -5.07 -0.74 -5.74
N ALA A 81 -4.56 -1.95 -5.89
CA ALA A 81 -3.13 -2.23 -5.79
C ALA A 81 -2.36 -1.83 -7.06
N LYS A 82 -1.21 -1.19 -6.89
CA LYS A 82 -0.28 -0.81 -7.96
C LYS A 82 1.13 -1.23 -7.59
N VAL A 83 1.75 -2.05 -8.44
CA VAL A 83 3.15 -2.45 -8.30
C VAL A 83 4.04 -1.26 -8.67
N SER A 84 5.05 -0.97 -7.85
CA SER A 84 5.95 0.17 -7.99
C SER A 84 7.41 -0.22 -7.72
N ASP A 85 8.33 0.71 -8.02
CA ASP A 85 9.78 0.56 -7.86
C ASP A 85 10.41 -0.56 -8.71
N PHE A 86 10.49 -0.29 -10.02
CA PHE A 86 11.10 -1.18 -11.01
C PHE A 86 12.63 -1.04 -11.10
N ARG A 87 13.30 -0.39 -10.15
CA ARG A 87 14.77 -0.18 -10.21
C ARG A 87 15.56 -1.48 -10.25
N ALA A 88 15.05 -2.51 -9.58
CA ALA A 88 15.64 -3.84 -9.60
C ALA A 88 15.12 -4.70 -10.77
N SER A 89 14.29 -4.19 -11.67
CA SER A 89 13.69 -5.01 -12.73
C SER A 89 14.66 -5.38 -13.85
N ARG A 90 14.40 -6.48 -14.55
CA ARG A 90 15.13 -6.85 -15.78
C ARG A 90 14.26 -7.67 -16.72
N SER A 91 14.61 -7.69 -18.01
CA SER A 91 14.14 -8.72 -18.92
C SER A 91 14.87 -10.05 -18.65
N PRO A 92 14.24 -11.20 -18.90
CA PRO A 92 14.97 -12.45 -19.11
C PRO A 92 16.01 -12.23 -20.22
N GLN A 93 17.21 -12.78 -20.02
CA GLN A 93 18.25 -12.83 -21.05
C GLN A 93 17.91 -13.90 -22.07
#